data_AF-A0A939I068-F1
#
_entry.id   AF-A0A939I068-F1
#
_cell.length_a   1.000
_cell.length_b   1.000
_cell.length_c   1.000
_cell.angle_alpha   90.00
_cell.angle_beta   90.00
_cell.angle_gamma   90.00
#
_symmetry.space_group_name_H-M   'P 1'
#
loop_
_entity.id
_entity.type
_entity.pdbx_description
1 polymer ?
#
loop_
_entity_poly.entity_id
_entity_poly.type
_entity_poly.pdbx_seq_one_letter_code
_entity_poly.pdbx_strand_id
1 'polypeptide(L)'
;MHPKDALQDWGNSQEKKKAKACEKLPSMRRQRKKRLHWHSLFGTIQVIEQTYYNTSDGKVVRSFSDSAQIHCRGYSLPLQRAITDFGADVSFGRIPEKLQEHYGITVPISSAQVITQKHARVVKKSQELTEKIPEIDGVELLITEMDGTMIPIVKTTGQTNEELRGDRRKNRELSWKEARLSLVEIPGEKKSIIGDTVGTVNDAGNQLLHSAIRAGLGSNTRVHAIGDGASWIVNQVKRLFGERASYLIDFYHLCEYLAAAAPGNEKQQKNWLKQQKQDFKKNQVLKVLKNLSTCMEPEHLADKFAPVRVCTRYIKNRLEYLDYKSAIDADLPIGSGKIESAHRYVIQNRLKLTGSWWTVEKADDMLALRILRVNNDWQSYWFNYYQEKSSSAQAV
;
A
#
# COMPACT_ATOMS: atom_id res chain seq x y z
N MET A 1 33.09 -16.74 18.46
CA MET A 1 33.42 -15.40 17.93
C MET A 1 32.11 -14.66 17.70
N HIS A 2 31.94 -13.47 18.27
CA HIS A 2 30.70 -12.71 18.08
C HIS A 2 30.57 -12.28 16.60
N PRO A 3 29.39 -12.35 15.95
CA PRO A 3 29.24 -12.02 14.51
C PRO A 3 29.77 -10.63 14.13
N LYS A 4 29.61 -9.66 15.04
CA LYS A 4 30.17 -8.31 14.90
C LYS A 4 31.70 -8.34 14.76
N ASP A 5 32.38 -9.09 15.63
CA ASP A 5 33.84 -9.16 15.67
C ASP A 5 34.36 -9.85 14.40
N ALA A 6 33.67 -10.91 13.95
CA ALA A 6 33.99 -11.57 12.68
C ALA A 6 33.90 -10.61 11.49
N LEU A 7 32.84 -9.79 11.43
CA LEU A 7 32.66 -8.80 10.36
C LEU A 7 33.67 -7.65 10.46
N GLN A 8 34.04 -7.27 11.67
CA GLN A 8 35.07 -6.26 11.95
C GLN A 8 36.47 -6.72 11.52
N ASP A 9 36.83 -7.97 11.84
CA ASP A 9 38.09 -8.59 11.45
C ASP A 9 38.16 -8.81 9.94
N TRP A 10 37.06 -9.23 9.32
CA TRP A 10 36.95 -9.30 7.87
C TRP A 10 37.22 -7.94 7.23
N GLY A 11 36.59 -6.86 7.72
CA GLY A 11 36.77 -5.51 7.18
C GLY A 11 38.22 -5.04 7.27
N ASN A 12 38.86 -5.23 8.43
CA ASN A 12 40.27 -4.90 8.64
C ASN A 12 41.20 -5.73 7.74
N SER A 13 40.93 -7.03 7.59
CA SER A 13 41.72 -7.92 6.74
C SER A 13 41.60 -7.56 5.26
N GLN A 14 40.39 -7.26 4.77
CA GLN A 14 40.16 -6.84 3.39
C GLN A 14 40.82 -5.49 3.10
N GLU A 15 40.73 -4.52 4.02
CA GLU A 15 41.43 -3.25 3.89
C GLU A 15 42.94 -3.46 3.74
N LYS A 16 43.55 -4.24 4.64
CA LYS A 16 44.99 -4.54 4.60
C LYS A 16 45.40 -5.21 3.29
N LYS A 17 44.57 -6.13 2.77
CA LYS A 17 44.81 -6.80 1.48
C LYS A 17 44.73 -5.82 0.31
N LYS A 18 43.72 -4.94 0.28
CA LYS A 18 43.49 -3.98 -0.81
C LYS A 18 44.51 -2.84 -0.79
N ALA A 19 44.89 -2.34 0.38
CA ALA A 19 45.96 -1.36 0.56
C ALA A 19 47.30 -1.87 0.01
N LYS A 20 47.69 -3.10 0.38
CA LYS A 20 48.91 -3.74 -0.17
C LYS A 20 48.86 -3.93 -1.68
N ALA A 21 47.69 -4.21 -2.26
CA ALA A 21 47.54 -4.33 -3.71
C ALA A 21 47.74 -2.98 -4.42
N CYS A 22 47.15 -1.90 -3.89
CA CYS A 22 47.35 -0.55 -4.42
C CYS A 22 48.81 -0.09 -4.33
N GLU A 23 49.53 -0.44 -3.26
CA GLU A 23 50.93 -0.05 -3.07
C GLU A 23 51.90 -0.66 -4.08
N LYS A 24 51.52 -1.77 -4.71
CA LYS A 24 52.30 -2.39 -5.78
C LYS A 24 52.15 -1.67 -7.13
N LEU A 25 51.16 -0.78 -7.28
CA LEU A 25 50.90 -0.09 -8.53
C LEU A 25 51.76 1.18 -8.63
N PRO A 26 52.59 1.35 -9.68
CA PRO A 26 53.49 2.50 -9.81
C PRO A 26 52.80 3.87 -9.86
N SER A 27 51.53 3.93 -10.28
CA SER A 27 50.73 5.16 -10.36
C SER A 27 50.02 5.53 -9.06
N MET A 28 50.00 4.66 -8.05
CA MET A 28 49.28 4.90 -6.80
C MET A 28 50.19 5.54 -5.76
N ARG A 29 49.76 6.64 -5.15
CA ARG A 29 50.46 7.31 -4.05
C ARG A 29 49.55 7.34 -2.82
N ARG A 30 50.10 6.98 -1.65
CA ARG A 30 49.36 7.09 -0.38
C ARG A 30 48.99 8.55 -0.15
N GLN A 31 47.73 8.80 0.20
CA GLN A 31 47.24 10.13 0.49
C GLN A 31 47.01 10.31 2.01
N ARG A 32 45.90 9.79 2.55
CA ARG A 32 45.58 9.87 3.98
C ARG A 32 44.74 8.68 4.43
N LYS A 33 44.69 8.44 5.74
CA LYS A 33 43.76 7.47 6.32
C LYS A 33 42.41 8.14 6.58
N LYS A 34 41.32 7.43 6.31
CA LYS A 34 39.94 7.85 6.61
C LYS A 34 39.24 6.78 7.42
N ARG A 35 38.47 7.21 8.44
CA ARG A 35 37.61 6.30 9.20
C ARG A 35 36.30 6.06 8.44
N LEU A 36 36.08 4.82 8.03
CA LEU A 36 34.85 4.33 7.45
C LEU A 36 33.96 3.77 8.57
N HIS A 37 32.72 4.21 8.64
CA HIS A 37 31.69 3.60 9.48
C HIS A 37 30.68 2.89 8.58
N TRP A 38 30.31 1.66 8.90
CA TRP A 38 29.31 0.90 8.16
C TRP A 38 28.36 0.21 9.14
N HIS A 39 27.06 0.44 8.98
CA HIS A 39 26.05 -0.05 9.92
C HIS A 39 25.47 -1.38 9.44
N SER A 40 25.54 -2.41 10.26
CA SER A 40 25.03 -3.76 9.96
C SER A 40 24.01 -4.23 11.00
N LEU A 41 23.36 -5.37 10.73
CA LEU A 41 22.48 -6.04 11.71
C LEU A 41 23.23 -6.46 12.98
N PHE A 42 24.56 -6.57 12.93
CA PHE A 42 25.39 -6.97 14.06
C PHE A 42 26.06 -5.77 14.77
N GLY A 43 25.73 -4.54 14.34
CA GLY A 43 26.29 -3.31 14.87
C GLY A 43 27.14 -2.53 13.87
N THR A 44 27.77 -1.48 14.36
CA THR A 44 28.62 -0.59 13.56
C THR A 44 30.01 -1.20 13.40
N ILE A 45 30.43 -1.36 12.15
CA ILE A 45 31.77 -1.78 11.74
C ILE A 45 32.59 -0.54 11.42
N GLN A 46 33.80 -0.47 11.96
CA GLN A 46 34.70 0.68 11.79
C GLN A 46 36.00 0.24 11.14
N VAL A 47 36.28 0.71 9.93
CA VAL A 47 37.52 0.40 9.22
C VAL A 47 38.31 1.68 9.01
N ILE A 48 39.59 1.68 9.38
CA ILE A 48 40.51 2.77 9.02
C ILE A 48 41.09 2.43 7.65
N GLU A 49 40.59 3.10 6.63
CA GLU A 49 40.95 2.84 5.24
C GLU A 49 42.03 3.82 4.77
N GLN A 50 43.10 3.30 4.19
CA GLN A 50 44.08 4.09 3.46
C GLN A 50 43.53 4.53 2.10
N THR A 51 43.48 5.84 1.83
CA THR A 51 43.14 6.37 0.51
C THR A 51 44.40 6.58 -0.33
N TYR A 52 44.23 6.45 -1.65
CA TYR A 52 45.29 6.62 -2.63
C TYR A 52 44.93 7.72 -3.63
N TYR A 53 45.93 8.41 -4.13
CA TYR A 53 45.83 9.30 -5.28
C TYR A 53 46.47 8.59 -6.48
N ASN A 54 45.71 8.44 -7.56
CA ASN A 54 46.22 7.87 -8.80
C ASN A 54 46.83 9.00 -9.65
N THR A 55 48.14 8.94 -9.88
CA THR A 55 48.87 9.99 -10.62
C THR A 55 48.58 9.96 -12.12
N SER A 56 48.00 8.88 -12.65
CA SER A 56 47.69 8.75 -14.07
C SER A 56 46.42 9.49 -14.49
N ASP A 57 45.41 9.55 -13.62
CA ASP A 57 44.10 10.17 -13.90
C ASP A 57 43.69 11.25 -12.88
N GLY A 58 44.52 11.48 -11.85
CA GLY A 58 44.28 12.46 -10.80
C GLY A 58 43.16 12.10 -9.82
N LYS A 59 42.63 10.88 -9.84
CA LYS A 59 41.49 10.48 -9.00
C LYS A 59 41.93 9.95 -7.63
N VAL A 60 41.07 10.16 -6.63
CA VAL A 60 41.22 9.54 -5.31
C VAL A 60 40.53 8.18 -5.30
N VAL A 61 41.28 7.14 -4.95
CA VAL A 61 40.82 5.74 -4.89
C VAL A 61 40.64 5.31 -3.44
N ARG A 62 39.53 4.62 -3.16
CA ARG A 62 39.21 4.04 -1.85
C ARG A 62 39.04 2.53 -2.00
N SER A 63 40.16 1.86 -2.23
CA SER A 63 40.19 0.49 -2.76
C SER A 63 39.43 -0.55 -1.95
N PHE A 64 39.33 -0.38 -0.63
CA PHE A 64 38.50 -1.25 0.19
C PHE A 64 37.01 -0.96 0.01
N SER A 65 36.60 0.30 0.19
CA SER A 65 35.21 0.73 0.08
C SER A 65 34.64 0.48 -1.32
N ASP A 66 35.44 0.76 -2.35
CA ASP A 66 35.08 0.56 -3.76
C ASP A 66 34.93 -0.94 -4.06
N SER A 67 35.88 -1.77 -3.59
CA SER A 67 35.82 -3.22 -3.81
C SER A 67 34.74 -3.92 -2.99
N ALA A 68 34.42 -3.43 -1.79
CA ALA A 68 33.37 -3.96 -0.94
C ALA A 68 32.00 -3.32 -1.23
N GLN A 69 31.96 -2.30 -2.09
CA GLN A 69 30.77 -1.52 -2.48
C GLN A 69 30.01 -0.96 -1.29
N ILE A 70 30.76 -0.49 -0.31
CA ILE A 70 30.25 0.17 0.88
C ILE A 70 30.67 1.63 0.88
N HIS A 71 29.83 2.48 1.44
CA HIS A 71 30.13 3.89 1.63
C HIS A 71 30.10 4.23 3.13
N CYS A 72 30.82 5.28 3.50
CA CYS A 72 30.87 5.72 4.89
C CYS A 72 29.49 6.15 5.36
N ARG A 73 29.13 5.73 6.58
CA ARG A 73 27.81 5.88 7.19
C ARG A 73 26.69 5.17 6.40
N GLY A 74 27.06 4.23 5.55
CA GLY A 74 26.13 3.39 4.82
C GLY A 74 25.53 2.29 5.70
N TYR A 75 24.39 1.77 5.26
CA TYR A 75 23.66 0.71 5.93
C TYR A 75 23.72 -0.55 5.07
N SER A 76 24.08 -1.69 5.67
CA SER A 76 24.06 -2.98 4.98
C SER A 76 22.67 -3.30 4.43
N LEU A 77 22.60 -4.06 3.35
CA LEU A 77 21.34 -4.47 2.74
C LEU A 77 20.43 -5.27 3.69
N PRO A 78 20.94 -6.21 4.51
CA PRO A 78 20.13 -6.86 5.55
C PRO A 78 19.57 -5.88 6.60
N LEU A 79 20.36 -4.86 6.99
CA LEU A 79 19.88 -3.83 7.92
C LEU A 79 18.81 -2.95 7.26
N GLN A 80 19.00 -2.55 6.00
CA GLN A 80 17.97 -1.83 5.25
C GLN A 80 16.67 -2.64 5.17
N ARG A 81 16.76 -3.97 5.02
CA ARG A 81 15.61 -4.88 5.03
C ARG A 81 14.85 -4.88 6.35
N ALA A 82 15.55 -5.00 7.48
CA ALA A 82 14.92 -4.94 8.80
C ALA A 82 14.31 -3.55 9.09
N ILE A 83 14.99 -2.48 8.69
CA ILE A 83 14.47 -1.11 8.82
C ILE A 83 13.16 -0.94 8.03
N THR A 84 13.14 -1.36 6.76
CA THR A 84 11.96 -1.25 5.89
C THR A 84 10.80 -2.11 6.39
N ASP A 85 11.09 -3.29 6.93
CA ASP A 85 10.10 -4.18 7.55
C ASP A 85 9.35 -3.44 8.67
N PHE A 86 10.08 -2.92 9.66
CA PHE A 86 9.47 -2.12 10.72
C PHE A 86 8.82 -0.84 10.19
N GLY A 87 9.44 -0.15 9.23
CA GLY A 87 8.91 1.09 8.67
C GLY A 87 7.63 0.93 7.86
N ALA A 88 7.35 -0.27 7.36
CA ALA A 88 6.09 -0.61 6.70
C ALA A 88 4.95 -0.74 7.72
N ASP A 89 5.20 -1.23 8.94
CA ASP A 89 4.16 -1.55 9.93
C ASP A 89 3.96 -0.47 11.00
N VAL A 90 5.03 0.22 11.42
CA VAL A 90 4.97 1.17 12.55
C VAL A 90 5.42 2.57 12.16
N SER A 91 5.10 3.54 13.03
CA SER A 91 5.62 4.91 12.90
C SER A 91 7.15 4.91 12.98
N PHE A 92 7.79 5.83 12.24
CA PHE A 92 9.26 5.90 12.18
C PHE A 92 9.91 6.11 13.56
N GLY A 93 9.20 6.78 14.48
CA GLY A 93 9.67 7.00 15.85
C GLY A 93 9.82 5.72 16.68
N ARG A 94 9.11 4.64 16.34
CA ARG A 94 9.18 3.34 17.05
C ARG A 94 10.25 2.40 16.51
N ILE A 95 10.83 2.69 15.36
CA ILE A 95 11.83 1.84 14.72
C ILE A 95 13.11 1.70 15.57
N PRO A 96 13.67 2.76 16.19
CA PRO A 96 14.87 2.63 17.02
C PRO A 96 14.69 1.65 18.18
N GLU A 97 13.54 1.68 18.86
CA GLU A 97 13.21 0.76 19.95
C GLU A 97 13.15 -0.69 19.46
N LYS A 98 12.50 -0.93 18.31
CA LYS A 98 12.43 -2.27 17.70
C LYS A 98 13.80 -2.80 17.27
N LEU A 99 14.66 -1.95 16.71
CA LEU A 99 16.01 -2.35 16.32
C LEU A 99 16.89 -2.62 17.55
N GLN A 100 16.71 -1.86 18.63
CA GLN A 100 17.41 -2.10 19.88
C GLN A 100 16.98 -3.43 20.51
N GLU A 101 15.68 -3.71 20.55
CA GLU A 101 15.12 -4.94 21.11
C GLU A 101 15.57 -6.18 20.34
N HIS A 102 15.41 -6.19 19.01
CA HIS A 102 15.62 -7.39 18.21
C HIS A 102 17.06 -7.60 17.73
N TYR A 103 17.86 -6.54 17.66
CA TYR A 103 19.21 -6.58 17.08
C TYR A 103 20.28 -5.92 17.94
N GLY A 104 19.93 -5.27 19.06
CA GLY A 104 20.89 -4.59 19.92
C GLY A 104 21.53 -3.35 19.28
N ILE A 105 20.90 -2.77 18.24
CA ILE A 105 21.44 -1.63 17.50
C ILE A 105 20.47 -0.45 17.52
N THR A 106 21.03 0.76 17.48
CA THR A 106 20.24 2.00 17.33
C THR A 106 20.49 2.61 15.96
N VAL A 107 19.41 2.99 15.27
CA VAL A 107 19.44 3.74 14.02
C VAL A 107 18.66 5.04 14.20
N PRO A 108 19.18 6.21 13.76
CA PRO A 108 18.44 7.46 13.85
C PRO A 108 17.10 7.40 13.11
N ILE A 109 16.06 8.00 13.70
CA ILE A 109 14.69 8.04 13.12
C ILE A 109 14.72 8.55 11.67
N SER A 110 15.49 9.60 11.40
CA SER A 110 15.63 10.18 10.06
C SER A 110 16.22 9.20 9.06
N SER A 111 17.18 8.38 9.47
CA SER A 111 17.78 7.34 8.62
C SER A 111 16.79 6.21 8.36
N ALA A 112 16.08 5.76 9.39
CA ALA A 112 15.05 4.75 9.26
C ALA A 112 13.93 5.19 8.29
N GLN A 113 13.50 6.45 8.39
CA GLN A 113 12.55 7.05 7.48
C GLN A 113 13.07 7.10 6.03
N VAL A 114 14.28 7.62 5.81
CA VAL A 114 14.86 7.75 4.46
C VAL A 114 15.02 6.39 3.80
N ILE A 115 15.49 5.38 4.53
CA ILE A 115 15.67 4.02 4.02
C ILE A 115 14.31 3.41 3.66
N THR A 116 13.34 3.46 4.56
CA THR A 116 11.99 2.91 4.29
C THR A 116 11.37 3.59 3.07
N GLN A 117 11.41 4.92 3.00
CA GLN A 117 10.84 5.69 1.88
C GLN A 117 11.56 5.42 0.56
N LYS A 118 12.90 5.24 0.60
CA LYS A 118 13.65 4.82 -0.58
C LYS A 118 13.14 3.48 -1.10
N HIS A 119 12.99 2.47 -0.24
CA HIS A 119 12.49 1.16 -0.65
C HIS A 119 11.04 1.22 -1.13
N ALA A 120 10.18 1.95 -0.42
CA ALA A 120 8.79 2.20 -0.81
C ALA A 120 8.68 2.79 -2.23
N ARG A 121 9.51 3.79 -2.54
CA ARG A 121 9.59 4.40 -3.87
C ARG A 121 10.08 3.43 -4.94
N VAL A 122 11.05 2.57 -4.61
CA VAL A 122 11.54 1.55 -5.55
C VAL A 122 10.41 0.57 -5.86
N VAL A 123 9.68 0.10 -4.83
CA VAL A 123 8.51 -0.77 -4.99
C VAL A 123 7.47 -0.12 -5.90
N LYS A 124 7.12 1.14 -5.65
CA LYS A 124 6.16 1.88 -6.48
C LYS A 124 6.60 1.99 -7.94
N LYS A 125 7.88 2.30 -8.17
CA LYS A 125 8.43 2.43 -9.52
C LYS A 125 8.55 1.10 -10.28
N SER A 126 8.70 -0.01 -9.57
CA SER A 126 8.76 -1.35 -10.18
C SER A 126 7.37 -1.96 -10.43
N GLN A 127 6.28 -1.26 -10.10
CA GLN A 127 4.94 -1.72 -10.44
C GLN A 127 4.72 -1.57 -11.95
N GLU A 128 4.71 -2.70 -12.65
CA GLU A 128 4.31 -2.78 -14.05
C GLU A 128 2.89 -3.36 -14.11
N LEU A 129 1.91 -2.47 -14.32
CA LEU A 129 0.52 -2.89 -14.40
C LEU A 129 0.23 -3.53 -15.75
N THR A 130 -0.43 -4.68 -15.70
CA THR A 130 -0.96 -5.33 -16.90
C THR A 130 -2.34 -4.74 -17.20
N GLU A 131 -2.48 -4.14 -18.38
CA GLU A 131 -3.68 -3.38 -18.75
C GLU A 131 -4.61 -4.10 -19.74
N LYS A 132 -4.24 -5.31 -20.16
CA LYS A 132 -5.02 -6.11 -21.12
C LYS A 132 -5.32 -7.48 -20.56
N ILE A 133 -6.59 -7.90 -20.68
CA ILE A 133 -7.02 -9.24 -20.32
C ILE A 133 -6.31 -10.24 -21.25
N PRO A 134 -5.61 -11.25 -20.71
CA PRO A 134 -4.97 -12.28 -21.51
C PRO A 134 -5.97 -13.08 -22.37
N GLU A 135 -5.59 -13.42 -23.60
CA GLU A 135 -6.35 -14.31 -24.50
C GLU A 135 -6.09 -15.79 -24.19
N ILE A 136 -6.18 -16.15 -22.90
CA ILE A 136 -6.06 -17.52 -22.40
C ILE A 136 -7.23 -17.82 -21.48
N ASP A 137 -7.57 -19.09 -21.33
CA ASP A 137 -8.55 -19.52 -20.33
C ASP A 137 -8.03 -19.19 -18.93
N GLY A 138 -8.91 -18.60 -18.12
CA GLY A 138 -8.65 -18.23 -16.74
C GLY A 138 -9.40 -19.12 -15.76
N VAL A 139 -9.46 -18.66 -14.51
CA VAL A 139 -10.32 -19.26 -13.50
C VAL A 139 -11.80 -19.05 -13.85
N GLU A 140 -12.69 -19.88 -13.31
CA GLU A 140 -14.13 -19.82 -13.63
C GLU A 140 -14.78 -18.49 -13.18
N LEU A 141 -14.46 -18.07 -11.97
CA LEU A 141 -15.08 -16.92 -11.31
C LEU A 141 -14.07 -16.19 -10.42
N LEU A 142 -14.12 -14.86 -10.45
CA LEU A 142 -13.44 -13.99 -9.49
C LEU A 142 -14.46 -13.18 -8.71
N ILE A 143 -14.20 -12.97 -7.42
CA ILE A 143 -14.89 -11.99 -6.58
C ILE A 143 -14.04 -10.74 -6.52
N THR A 144 -14.63 -9.57 -6.76
CA THR A 144 -13.92 -8.28 -6.74
C THR A 144 -14.62 -7.26 -5.85
N GLU A 145 -13.85 -6.54 -5.05
CA GLU A 145 -14.34 -5.45 -4.21
C GLU A 145 -13.49 -4.20 -4.43
N MET A 146 -14.09 -3.01 -4.37
CA MET A 146 -13.38 -1.74 -4.36
C MET A 146 -13.95 -0.82 -3.29
N ASP A 147 -13.09 -0.01 -2.68
CA ASP A 147 -13.52 1.00 -1.72
C ASP A 147 -12.47 2.13 -1.61
N GLY A 148 -12.93 3.32 -1.24
CA GLY A 148 -12.12 4.52 -1.06
C GLY A 148 -12.16 5.04 0.38
N THR A 149 -11.02 5.50 0.89
CA THR A 149 -10.96 6.09 2.23
C THR A 149 -10.08 7.34 2.27
N MET A 150 -10.48 8.33 3.06
CA MET A 150 -9.74 9.59 3.17
C MET A 150 -8.51 9.45 4.06
N ILE A 151 -7.32 9.80 3.55
CA ILE A 151 -6.06 9.88 4.30
C ILE A 151 -5.59 11.34 4.47
N PRO A 152 -4.90 11.66 5.59
CA PRO A 152 -4.41 13.00 5.85
C PRO A 152 -3.17 13.34 5.00
N ILE A 153 -3.26 14.42 4.22
CA ILE A 153 -2.20 14.94 3.37
C ILE A 153 -1.74 16.31 3.86
N VAL A 154 -0.44 16.56 3.80
CA VAL A 154 0.17 17.87 4.01
C VAL A 154 0.84 18.34 2.73
N LYS A 155 0.52 19.57 2.34
CA LYS A 155 1.31 20.34 1.37
C LYS A 155 2.13 21.37 2.15
N THR A 156 3.40 21.44 1.84
CA THR A 156 4.26 22.55 2.27
C THR A 156 4.45 23.42 1.04
N THR A 157 4.00 24.68 1.07
CA THR A 157 4.19 25.60 -0.05
C THR A 157 5.67 25.67 -0.43
N GLY A 158 5.96 25.43 -1.72
CA GLY A 158 7.27 25.67 -2.29
C GLY A 158 7.55 27.17 -2.35
N GLN A 159 8.79 27.58 -2.12
CA GLN A 159 9.23 28.96 -2.22
C GLN A 159 8.96 29.50 -3.63
N THR A 160 8.09 30.51 -3.77
CA THR A 160 8.08 31.41 -4.93
C THR A 160 8.62 32.80 -4.60
N ASN A 161 8.77 33.17 -3.33
CA ASN A 161 9.37 34.46 -2.95
C ASN A 161 10.58 34.24 -2.03
N GLU A 162 11.72 34.82 -2.42
CA GLU A 162 13.01 34.77 -1.73
C GLU A 162 13.01 35.40 -0.31
N GLU A 163 11.89 35.98 0.13
CA GLU A 163 11.83 36.81 1.34
C GLU A 163 11.50 36.08 2.65
N LEU A 164 11.18 34.79 2.66
CA LEU A 164 10.86 34.09 3.92
C LEU A 164 11.76 32.86 4.13
N ARG A 165 12.95 33.10 4.69
CA ARG A 165 13.72 32.09 5.47
C ARG A 165 13.02 31.81 6.80
N GLY A 166 11.73 31.46 6.75
CA GLY A 166 10.90 31.12 7.91
C GLY A 166 10.73 29.60 8.08
N ASP A 167 10.40 29.18 9.31
CA ASP A 167 10.11 27.79 9.66
C ASP A 167 8.99 27.21 8.77
N ARG A 168 9.33 26.25 7.90
CA ARG A 168 8.41 25.57 6.97
C ARG A 168 7.23 24.89 7.68
N ARG A 169 7.30 24.69 9.00
CA ARG A 169 6.16 24.19 9.80
C ARG A 169 5.00 25.18 9.86
N LYS A 170 5.25 26.48 9.69
CA LYS A 170 4.23 27.55 9.79
C LYS A 170 3.34 27.67 8.55
N ASN A 171 3.73 27.07 7.41
CA ASN A 171 3.01 27.16 6.13
C ASN A 171 2.50 25.78 5.66
N ARG A 172 1.97 24.97 6.59
CA ARG A 172 1.40 23.65 6.28
C ARG A 172 -0.06 23.79 5.93
N GLU A 173 -0.42 23.38 4.72
CA GLU A 173 -1.81 23.21 4.32
C GLU A 173 -2.19 21.74 4.50
N LEU A 174 -3.23 21.50 5.30
CA LEU A 174 -3.74 20.18 5.60
C LEU A 174 -4.96 19.92 4.72
N SER A 175 -4.97 18.78 4.06
CA SER A 175 -6.07 18.35 3.21
C SER A 175 -6.31 16.86 3.38
N TRP A 176 -7.47 16.41 2.94
CA TRP A 176 -7.79 15.00 2.87
C TRP A 176 -7.75 14.55 1.42
N LYS A 177 -7.10 13.42 1.17
CA LYS A 177 -7.09 12.79 -0.15
C LYS A 177 -7.59 11.37 -0.04
N GLU A 178 -8.38 10.95 -1.02
CA GLU A 178 -8.89 9.59 -1.08
C GLU A 178 -7.79 8.62 -1.54
N ALA A 179 -7.55 7.59 -0.75
CA ALA A 179 -6.79 6.40 -1.12
C ALA A 179 -7.78 5.28 -1.44
N ARG A 180 -7.58 4.61 -2.57
CA ARG A 180 -8.48 3.57 -3.07
C ARG A 180 -7.80 2.21 -2.99
N LEU A 181 -8.56 1.21 -2.57
CA LEU A 181 -8.15 -0.19 -2.61
C LEU A 181 -9.07 -0.96 -3.56
N SER A 182 -8.49 -1.98 -4.16
CA SER A 182 -9.19 -3.04 -4.87
C SER A 182 -8.75 -4.37 -4.28
N LEU A 183 -9.67 -5.33 -4.22
CA LEU A 183 -9.42 -6.67 -3.73
C LEU A 183 -9.99 -7.66 -4.73
N VAL A 184 -9.23 -8.70 -5.04
CA VAL A 184 -9.65 -9.79 -5.92
C VAL A 184 -9.39 -11.12 -5.23
N GLU A 185 -10.34 -12.04 -5.36
CA GLU A 185 -10.26 -13.36 -4.77
C GLU A 185 -10.89 -14.41 -5.69
N ILE A 186 -10.33 -15.63 -5.65
CA ILE A 186 -10.96 -16.82 -6.23
C ILE A 186 -11.88 -17.43 -5.17
N PRO A 187 -13.18 -17.66 -5.45
CA PRO A 187 -14.10 -18.27 -4.51
C PRO A 187 -13.54 -19.55 -3.86
N GLY A 188 -13.61 -19.63 -2.53
CA GLY A 188 -13.10 -20.77 -1.75
C GLY A 188 -11.59 -20.70 -1.41
N GLU A 189 -10.82 -19.83 -2.06
CA GLU A 189 -9.43 -19.58 -1.67
C GLU A 189 -9.31 -18.61 -0.50
N LYS A 190 -8.31 -18.82 0.35
CA LYS A 190 -8.06 -17.95 1.52
C LYS A 190 -7.23 -16.71 1.19
N LYS A 191 -6.69 -16.62 -0.03
CA LYS A 191 -5.74 -15.57 -0.42
C LYS A 191 -6.45 -14.58 -1.34
N SER A 192 -6.37 -13.31 -0.98
CA SER A 192 -6.81 -12.21 -1.83
C SER A 192 -5.60 -11.46 -2.39
N ILE A 193 -5.75 -10.91 -3.60
CA ILE A 193 -4.79 -10.00 -4.21
C ILE A 193 -5.33 -8.59 -4.11
N ILE A 194 -4.52 -7.67 -3.60
CA ILE A 194 -4.95 -6.29 -3.32
C ILE A 194 -4.17 -5.34 -4.21
N GLY A 195 -4.88 -4.38 -4.80
CA GLY A 195 -4.30 -3.26 -5.54
C GLY A 195 -4.61 -1.93 -4.87
N ASP A 196 -3.75 -0.92 -5.04
CA ASP A 196 -3.87 0.37 -4.38
C ASP A 196 -3.55 1.57 -5.26
N THR A 197 -4.15 2.71 -4.93
CA THR A 197 -3.68 3.99 -5.48
C THR A 197 -4.16 5.17 -4.64
N VAL A 198 -3.37 6.26 -4.60
CA VAL A 198 -3.87 7.61 -4.27
C VAL A 198 -4.08 8.47 -5.51
N GLY A 199 -4.04 7.86 -6.69
CA GLY A 199 -4.22 8.48 -8.00
C GLY A 199 -5.68 8.72 -8.35
N THR A 200 -5.96 8.65 -9.65
CA THR A 200 -7.27 8.83 -10.23
C THR A 200 -8.16 7.59 -10.05
N VAL A 201 -9.44 7.75 -10.37
CA VAL A 201 -10.39 6.63 -10.45
C VAL A 201 -9.96 5.59 -11.50
N ASN A 202 -9.34 6.02 -12.60
CA ASN A 202 -8.86 5.10 -13.64
C ASN A 202 -7.64 4.30 -13.16
N ASP A 203 -6.74 4.93 -12.39
CA ASP A 203 -5.61 4.22 -11.77
C ASP A 203 -6.12 3.12 -10.83
N ALA A 204 -7.21 3.37 -10.09
CA ALA A 204 -7.83 2.37 -9.23
C ALA A 204 -8.42 1.20 -10.04
N GLY A 205 -9.04 1.49 -11.18
CA GLY A 205 -9.49 0.44 -12.10
C GLY A 205 -8.34 -0.36 -12.73
N ASN A 206 -7.23 0.29 -13.09
CA ASN A 206 -6.06 -0.41 -13.64
C ASN A 206 -5.42 -1.32 -12.59
N GLN A 207 -5.40 -0.91 -11.31
CA GLN A 207 -4.98 -1.75 -10.20
C GLN A 207 -5.90 -2.95 -9.97
N LEU A 208 -7.22 -2.75 -10.08
CA LEU A 208 -8.19 -3.84 -10.01
C LEU A 208 -7.95 -4.86 -11.13
N LEU A 209 -7.79 -4.39 -12.38
CA LEU A 209 -7.53 -5.26 -13.52
C LEU A 209 -6.22 -6.04 -13.36
N HIS A 210 -5.14 -5.37 -12.98
CA HIS A 210 -3.86 -6.03 -12.75
C HIS A 210 -3.96 -7.09 -11.64
N SER A 211 -4.66 -6.77 -10.55
CA SER A 211 -4.89 -7.72 -9.45
C SER A 211 -5.73 -8.92 -9.91
N ALA A 212 -6.72 -8.71 -10.77
CA ALA A 212 -7.53 -9.77 -11.35
C ALA A 212 -6.73 -10.67 -12.29
N ILE A 213 -5.88 -10.09 -13.14
CA ILE A 213 -4.96 -10.85 -14.01
C ILE A 213 -4.00 -11.69 -13.16
N ARG A 214 -3.44 -11.11 -12.10
CA ARG A 214 -2.61 -11.87 -11.14
C ARG A 214 -3.36 -13.00 -10.45
N ALA A 215 -4.68 -12.87 -10.28
CA ALA A 215 -5.55 -13.89 -9.70
C ALA A 215 -6.03 -14.92 -10.74
N GLY A 216 -5.60 -14.82 -12.01
CA GLY A 216 -5.96 -15.78 -13.05
C GLY A 216 -7.16 -15.37 -13.91
N LEU A 217 -7.47 -14.07 -14.01
CA LEU A 217 -8.43 -13.56 -14.98
C LEU A 217 -8.00 -13.91 -16.41
N GLY A 218 -8.88 -14.58 -17.15
CA GLY A 218 -8.71 -14.91 -18.57
C GLY A 218 -9.93 -14.51 -19.41
N SER A 219 -9.98 -15.06 -20.62
CA SER A 219 -11.03 -14.78 -21.62
C SER A 219 -12.43 -15.21 -21.18
N ASN A 220 -12.51 -16.34 -20.45
CA ASN A 220 -13.75 -17.00 -20.02
C ASN A 220 -14.14 -16.73 -18.55
N THR A 221 -13.32 -15.97 -17.81
CA THR A 221 -13.54 -15.72 -16.38
C THR A 221 -14.73 -14.80 -16.15
N ARG A 222 -15.69 -15.25 -15.32
CA ARG A 222 -16.78 -14.42 -14.81
C ARG A 222 -16.31 -13.58 -13.62
N VAL A 223 -16.96 -12.45 -13.38
CA VAL A 223 -16.63 -11.56 -12.26
C VAL A 223 -17.87 -11.25 -11.43
N HIS A 224 -17.81 -11.51 -10.13
CA HIS A 224 -18.79 -11.07 -9.15
C HIS A 224 -18.24 -9.87 -8.38
N ALA A 225 -18.71 -8.67 -8.71
CA ALA A 225 -18.26 -7.43 -8.11
C ALA A 225 -19.21 -6.95 -7.01
N ILE A 226 -18.67 -6.52 -5.87
CA ILE A 226 -19.44 -6.01 -4.73
C ILE A 226 -18.92 -4.62 -4.34
N GLY A 227 -19.83 -3.71 -4.02
CA GLY A 227 -19.47 -2.40 -3.45
C GLY A 227 -20.67 -1.57 -3.01
N ASP A 228 -20.40 -0.39 -2.47
CA ASP A 228 -21.40 0.55 -1.92
C ASP A 228 -22.33 1.19 -2.99
N GLY A 229 -22.00 1.02 -4.27
CA GLY A 229 -22.76 1.61 -5.38
C GLY A 229 -22.36 3.05 -5.70
N ALA A 230 -21.16 3.47 -5.32
CA ALA A 230 -20.54 4.67 -5.84
C ALA A 230 -20.41 4.55 -7.37
N SER A 231 -20.82 5.59 -8.09
CA SER A 231 -20.85 5.60 -9.56
C SER A 231 -19.49 5.30 -10.16
N TRP A 232 -18.41 5.78 -9.54
CA TRP A 232 -17.05 5.53 -10.01
C TRP A 232 -16.68 4.04 -9.94
N ILE A 233 -17.11 3.30 -8.92
CA ILE A 233 -16.85 1.85 -8.79
C ILE A 233 -17.62 1.09 -9.87
N VAL A 234 -18.92 1.34 -9.96
CA VAL A 234 -19.80 0.71 -10.96
C VAL A 234 -19.26 0.95 -12.37
N ASN A 235 -18.83 2.17 -12.66
CA ASN A 235 -18.25 2.53 -13.95
C ASN A 235 -16.92 1.81 -14.22
N GLN A 236 -16.05 1.63 -13.21
CA GLN A 236 -14.81 0.86 -13.40
C GLN A 236 -15.10 -0.63 -13.66
N VAL A 237 -16.00 -1.25 -12.91
CA VAL A 237 -16.40 -2.65 -13.14
C VAL A 237 -16.95 -2.84 -14.55
N LYS A 238 -17.87 -1.96 -14.99
CA LYS A 238 -18.41 -1.97 -16.35
C LYS A 238 -17.32 -1.77 -17.41
N ARG A 239 -16.42 -0.80 -17.20
CA ARG A 239 -15.31 -0.49 -18.11
C ARG A 239 -14.37 -1.68 -18.31
N LEU A 240 -14.05 -2.39 -17.23
CA LEU A 240 -13.00 -3.41 -17.22
C LEU A 240 -13.50 -4.78 -17.65
N PHE A 241 -14.70 -5.15 -17.21
CA PHE A 241 -15.20 -6.51 -17.34
C PHE A 241 -16.42 -6.60 -18.27
N GLY A 242 -17.17 -5.51 -18.46
CA GLY A 242 -18.35 -5.49 -19.33
C GLY A 242 -19.37 -6.56 -18.92
N GLU A 243 -19.85 -7.32 -19.88
CA GLU A 243 -20.91 -8.32 -19.69
C GLU A 243 -20.48 -9.54 -18.86
N ARG A 244 -19.18 -9.77 -18.65
CA ARG A 244 -18.70 -10.87 -17.80
C ARG A 244 -18.85 -10.58 -16.30
N ALA A 245 -19.14 -9.33 -15.95
CA ALA A 245 -19.30 -8.88 -14.57
C ALA A 245 -20.76 -8.76 -14.16
N SER A 246 -21.11 -9.37 -13.02
CA SER A 246 -22.30 -9.02 -12.24
C SER A 246 -21.89 -8.08 -11.11
N TYR A 247 -22.52 -6.91 -10.99
CA TYR A 247 -22.31 -5.99 -9.87
C TYR A 247 -23.45 -6.11 -8.85
N LEU A 248 -23.11 -6.29 -7.58
CA LEU A 248 -24.04 -6.39 -6.48
C LEU A 248 -23.78 -5.29 -5.45
N ILE A 249 -24.83 -4.61 -5.01
CA ILE A 249 -24.72 -3.64 -3.92
C ILE A 249 -24.45 -4.36 -2.62
N ASP A 250 -23.47 -3.89 -1.87
CA ASP A 250 -23.19 -4.35 -0.51
C ASP A 250 -24.47 -4.33 0.34
N PHE A 251 -24.89 -5.53 0.76
CA PHE A 251 -26.10 -5.73 1.54
C PHE A 251 -26.07 -5.03 2.89
N TYR A 252 -24.92 -4.98 3.57
CA TYR A 252 -24.76 -4.32 4.85
C TYR A 252 -24.77 -2.80 4.70
N HIS A 253 -24.18 -2.27 3.63
CA HIS A 253 -24.30 -0.84 3.29
C HIS A 253 -25.77 -0.46 3.01
N LEU A 254 -26.50 -1.27 2.23
CA LEU A 254 -27.95 -1.10 2.05
C LEU A 254 -28.71 -1.17 3.39
N CYS A 255 -28.28 -2.04 4.31
CA CYS A 255 -28.88 -2.13 5.63
C CYS A 255 -28.71 -0.87 6.48
N GLU A 256 -27.67 -0.06 6.26
CA GLU A 256 -27.50 1.24 6.94
C GLU A 256 -28.60 2.22 6.52
N TYR A 257 -28.89 2.29 5.22
CA TYR A 257 -30.02 3.09 4.71
C TYR A 257 -31.36 2.62 5.27
N LEU A 258 -31.57 1.31 5.34
CA LEU A 258 -32.78 0.75 5.96
C LEU A 258 -32.84 1.09 7.45
N ALA A 259 -31.73 1.00 8.18
CA ALA A 259 -31.67 1.30 9.61
C ALA A 259 -32.02 2.77 9.88
N ALA A 260 -31.49 3.70 9.09
CA ALA A 260 -31.84 5.11 9.18
C ALA A 260 -33.32 5.37 8.86
N ALA A 261 -33.91 4.60 7.94
CA ALA A 261 -35.31 4.71 7.51
C ALA A 261 -36.30 3.92 8.39
N ALA A 262 -35.84 3.22 9.44
CA ALA A 262 -36.68 2.32 10.20
C ALA A 262 -37.69 3.09 11.09
N PRO A 263 -39.01 2.84 10.96
CA PRO A 263 -40.02 3.57 11.72
C PRO A 263 -40.17 3.05 13.16
N GLY A 264 -40.65 3.93 14.04
CA GLY A 264 -41.06 3.58 15.39
C GLY A 264 -39.91 3.53 16.41
N ASN A 265 -40.18 2.93 17.57
CA ASN A 265 -39.21 2.76 18.65
C ASN A 265 -38.22 1.61 18.37
N GLU A 266 -37.20 1.45 19.22
CA GLU A 266 -36.12 0.47 19.03
C GLU A 266 -36.62 -0.96 18.75
N LYS A 267 -37.66 -1.42 19.45
CA LYS A 267 -38.23 -2.77 19.25
C LYS A 267 -38.92 -2.90 17.89
N GLN A 268 -39.69 -1.87 17.49
CA GLN A 268 -40.35 -1.81 16.19
C GLN A 268 -39.33 -1.76 15.05
N GLN A 269 -38.30 -0.93 15.19
CA GLN A 269 -37.21 -0.81 14.23
C GLN A 269 -36.49 -2.14 14.01
N LYS A 270 -36.14 -2.87 15.09
CA LYS A 270 -35.49 -4.20 14.99
C LYS A 270 -36.35 -5.20 14.20
N ASN A 271 -37.65 -5.27 14.50
CA ASN A 271 -38.57 -6.18 13.81
C ASN A 271 -38.76 -5.79 12.34
N TRP A 272 -38.94 -4.50 12.07
CA TRP A 272 -39.09 -3.97 10.72
C TRP A 272 -37.83 -4.24 9.88
N LEU A 273 -36.64 -3.97 10.42
CA LEU A 273 -35.37 -4.24 9.76
C LEU A 273 -35.18 -5.71 9.46
N LYS A 274 -35.52 -6.60 10.41
CA LYS A 274 -35.45 -8.05 10.18
C LYS A 274 -36.32 -8.46 8.99
N GLN A 275 -37.54 -7.92 8.88
CA GLN A 275 -38.43 -8.21 7.76
C GLN A 275 -37.88 -7.67 6.43
N GLN A 276 -37.45 -6.42 6.37
CA GLN A 276 -36.93 -5.84 5.11
C GLN A 276 -35.66 -6.56 4.62
N LYS A 277 -34.78 -6.95 5.55
CA LYS A 277 -33.59 -7.76 5.24
C LYS A 277 -33.96 -9.11 4.63
N GLN A 278 -34.98 -9.78 5.16
CA GLN A 278 -35.47 -11.04 4.60
C GLN A 278 -36.12 -10.85 3.22
N ASP A 279 -36.88 -9.78 3.05
CA ASP A 279 -37.52 -9.46 1.77
C ASP A 279 -36.47 -9.18 0.69
N PHE A 280 -35.40 -8.43 0.99
CA PHE A 280 -34.27 -8.25 0.06
C PHE A 280 -33.56 -9.56 -0.31
N LYS A 281 -33.26 -10.42 0.67
CA LYS A 281 -32.64 -11.73 0.41
C LYS A 281 -33.51 -12.66 -0.43
N LYS A 282 -34.80 -12.35 -0.58
CA LYS A 282 -35.77 -13.05 -1.45
C LYS A 282 -36.09 -12.27 -2.73
N ASN A 283 -35.33 -11.22 -3.05
CA ASN A 283 -35.55 -10.28 -4.16
C ASN A 283 -36.95 -9.62 -4.17
N GLN A 284 -37.59 -9.47 -3.01
CA GLN A 284 -38.90 -8.83 -2.87
C GLN A 284 -38.78 -7.30 -2.78
N VAL A 285 -37.99 -6.68 -3.66
CA VAL A 285 -37.64 -5.25 -3.61
C VAL A 285 -38.89 -4.35 -3.68
N LEU A 286 -39.88 -4.72 -4.50
CA LEU A 286 -41.15 -3.97 -4.60
C LEU A 286 -41.93 -3.97 -3.28
N LYS A 287 -41.86 -5.06 -2.51
CA LYS A 287 -42.49 -5.14 -1.19
C LYS A 287 -41.77 -4.22 -0.19
N VAL A 288 -40.44 -4.15 -0.24
CA VAL A 288 -39.67 -3.21 0.58
C VAL A 288 -40.01 -1.76 0.22
N LEU A 289 -40.05 -1.41 -1.07
CA LEU A 289 -40.44 -0.07 -1.52
C LEU A 289 -41.86 0.29 -1.10
N LYS A 290 -42.81 -0.66 -1.14
CA LYS A 290 -44.17 -0.47 -0.61
C LYS A 290 -44.14 -0.19 0.90
N ASN A 291 -43.35 -0.94 1.67
CA ASN A 291 -43.22 -0.74 3.11
C ASN A 291 -42.64 0.66 3.43
N LEU A 292 -41.57 1.07 2.73
CA LEU A 292 -40.99 2.40 2.86
C LEU A 292 -41.98 3.51 2.52
N SER A 293 -42.81 3.32 1.48
CA SER A 293 -43.78 4.33 1.04
C SER A 293 -44.80 4.72 2.12
N THR A 294 -45.09 3.82 3.06
CA THR A 294 -46.03 4.07 4.16
C THR A 294 -45.50 5.02 5.24
N CYS A 295 -44.20 5.29 5.23
CA CYS A 295 -43.52 6.13 6.22
C CYS A 295 -42.81 7.32 5.57
N MET A 296 -43.18 7.68 4.34
CA MET A 296 -42.52 8.75 3.59
C MET A 296 -42.67 10.10 4.30
N GLU A 297 -41.55 10.81 4.41
CA GLU A 297 -41.56 12.14 4.97
C GLU A 297 -42.09 13.18 3.95
N PRO A 298 -42.64 14.32 4.42
CA PRO A 298 -43.05 15.41 3.55
C PRO A 298 -41.94 15.89 2.60
N GLU A 299 -42.31 16.26 1.37
CA GLU A 299 -41.37 16.64 0.31
C GLU A 299 -40.50 17.87 0.67
N HIS A 300 -41.04 18.79 1.47
CA HIS A 300 -40.33 20.03 1.84
C HIS A 300 -39.19 19.83 2.86
N LEU A 301 -39.12 18.68 3.53
CA LEU A 301 -38.04 18.40 4.48
C LEU A 301 -36.74 18.18 3.72
N ALA A 302 -35.63 18.76 4.19
CA ALA A 302 -34.31 18.50 3.62
C ALA A 302 -33.90 17.02 3.83
N ASP A 303 -33.07 16.48 2.93
CA ASP A 303 -32.68 15.06 2.93
C ASP A 303 -32.05 14.57 4.25
N LYS A 304 -31.35 15.46 4.98
CA LYS A 304 -30.79 15.16 6.31
C LYS A 304 -31.87 14.74 7.32
N PHE A 305 -33.12 15.19 7.12
CA PHE A 305 -34.27 14.91 7.97
C PHE A 305 -35.28 13.97 7.29
N ALA A 306 -34.92 13.35 6.17
CA ALA A 306 -35.81 12.47 5.41
C ALA A 306 -35.13 11.14 4.99
N PRO A 307 -34.70 10.32 5.97
CA PRO A 307 -34.00 9.07 5.70
C PRO A 307 -34.80 8.05 4.87
N VAL A 308 -36.14 7.99 4.97
CA VAL A 308 -36.99 7.09 4.18
C VAL A 308 -36.94 7.48 2.70
N ARG A 309 -37.04 8.78 2.39
CA ARG A 309 -36.87 9.27 1.02
C ARG A 309 -35.46 9.01 0.47
N VAL A 310 -34.43 9.23 1.28
CA VAL A 310 -33.03 8.95 0.90
C VAL A 310 -32.83 7.47 0.60
N CYS A 311 -33.30 6.58 1.48
CA CYS A 311 -33.26 5.13 1.30
C CYS A 311 -34.04 4.68 0.05
N THR A 312 -35.25 5.19 -0.14
CA THR A 312 -36.10 4.88 -1.31
C THR A 312 -35.41 5.26 -2.62
N ARG A 313 -34.82 6.47 -2.69
CA ARG A 313 -34.06 6.93 -3.85
C ARG A 313 -32.81 6.09 -4.08
N TYR A 314 -32.10 5.72 -3.01
CA TYR A 314 -30.93 4.85 -3.10
C TYR A 314 -31.26 3.50 -3.76
N ILE A 315 -32.35 2.86 -3.32
CA ILE A 315 -32.84 1.57 -3.87
C ILE A 315 -33.31 1.72 -5.32
N LYS A 316 -34.17 2.70 -5.60
CA LYS A 316 -34.76 2.89 -6.95
C LYS A 316 -33.69 3.11 -8.03
N ASN A 317 -32.61 3.81 -7.69
CA ASN A 317 -31.52 4.07 -8.62
C ASN A 317 -30.61 2.84 -8.88
N ARG A 318 -30.85 1.71 -8.21
CA ARG A 318 -29.94 0.55 -8.18
C ARG A 318 -30.65 -0.78 -8.33
N LEU A 319 -31.89 -0.81 -8.83
CA LEU A 319 -32.71 -2.03 -8.92
C LEU A 319 -32.00 -3.20 -9.64
N GLU A 320 -31.18 -2.90 -10.65
CA GLU A 320 -30.39 -3.89 -11.40
C GLU A 320 -29.26 -4.55 -10.59
N TYR A 321 -28.87 -3.99 -9.44
CA TYR A 321 -27.75 -4.45 -8.62
C TYR A 321 -28.20 -5.06 -7.28
N LEU A 322 -29.47 -5.48 -7.16
CA LEU A 322 -30.07 -5.96 -5.91
C LEU A 322 -30.51 -7.43 -5.97
N ASP A 323 -29.91 -8.22 -6.88
CA ASP A 323 -30.17 -9.65 -7.00
C ASP A 323 -29.43 -10.47 -5.93
N TYR A 324 -29.85 -10.30 -4.68
CA TYR A 324 -29.28 -11.00 -3.54
C TYR A 324 -29.60 -12.49 -3.55
N LYS A 325 -30.80 -12.86 -4.04
CA LYS A 325 -31.22 -14.26 -4.04
C LYS A 325 -30.29 -15.11 -4.92
N SER A 326 -30.01 -14.67 -6.16
CA SER A 326 -29.12 -15.42 -7.06
C SER A 326 -27.70 -15.50 -6.51
N ALA A 327 -27.18 -14.43 -5.89
CA ALA A 327 -25.87 -14.46 -5.24
C ALA A 327 -25.82 -15.46 -4.08
N ILE A 328 -26.84 -15.48 -3.20
CA ILE A 328 -26.94 -16.42 -2.08
C ILE A 328 -27.09 -17.86 -2.58
N ASP A 329 -27.93 -18.11 -3.58
CA ASP A 329 -28.14 -19.45 -4.15
C ASP A 329 -26.85 -20.00 -4.80
N ALA A 330 -25.98 -19.11 -5.29
CA ALA A 330 -24.68 -19.44 -5.88
C ALA A 330 -23.51 -19.42 -4.87
N ASP A 331 -23.79 -19.31 -3.56
CA ASP A 331 -22.80 -19.21 -2.48
C ASP A 331 -21.80 -18.05 -2.66
N LEU A 332 -22.26 -16.95 -3.27
CA LEU A 332 -21.47 -15.74 -3.47
C LEU A 332 -21.63 -14.77 -2.30
N PRO A 333 -20.57 -14.02 -1.96
CA PRO A 333 -20.68 -12.98 -0.95
C PRO A 333 -21.70 -11.92 -1.35
N ILE A 334 -22.40 -11.36 -0.37
CA ILE A 334 -23.35 -10.25 -0.58
C ILE A 334 -22.90 -8.95 0.11
N GLY A 335 -21.70 -8.95 0.70
CA GLY A 335 -21.15 -7.80 1.43
C GLY A 335 -19.64 -7.71 1.24
N SER A 336 -19.11 -6.50 1.33
CA SER A 336 -17.73 -6.11 1.04
C SER A 336 -16.86 -6.03 2.29
N GLY A 337 -17.13 -6.89 3.29
CA GLY A 337 -16.40 -6.89 4.55
C GLY A 337 -14.90 -7.17 4.42
N LYS A 338 -14.46 -7.79 3.31
CA LYS A 338 -13.05 -8.09 3.05
C LYS A 338 -12.27 -6.82 2.67
N ILE A 339 -12.79 -5.97 1.78
CA ILE A 339 -12.15 -4.69 1.44
C ILE A 339 -12.15 -3.73 2.63
N GLU A 340 -13.22 -3.69 3.43
CA GLU A 340 -13.24 -2.90 4.67
C GLU A 340 -12.15 -3.37 5.65
N SER A 341 -11.95 -4.69 5.76
CA SER A 341 -10.85 -5.26 6.55
C SER A 341 -9.49 -4.87 5.98
N ALA A 342 -9.33 -4.93 4.66
CA ALA A 342 -8.13 -4.48 3.96
C ALA A 342 -7.80 -3.02 4.25
N HIS A 343 -8.80 -2.13 4.24
CA HIS A 343 -8.61 -0.74 4.63
C HIS A 343 -8.02 -0.60 6.04
N ARG A 344 -8.50 -1.40 7.00
CA ARG A 344 -7.97 -1.38 8.38
C ARG A 344 -6.50 -1.78 8.44
N TYR A 345 -6.12 -2.93 7.90
CA TYR A 345 -4.74 -3.43 8.04
C TYR A 345 -3.74 -2.86 7.03
N VAL A 346 -4.18 -2.36 5.86
CA VAL A 346 -3.31 -1.73 4.85
C VAL A 346 -3.15 -0.25 5.15
N ILE A 347 -4.26 0.51 5.13
CA ILE A 347 -4.24 1.98 5.16
C ILE A 347 -4.28 2.51 6.59
N GLN A 348 -5.28 2.13 7.39
CA GLN A 348 -5.51 2.76 8.69
C GLN A 348 -4.34 2.54 9.64
N ASN A 349 -3.84 1.29 9.73
CA ASN A 349 -2.73 0.93 10.61
C ASN A 349 -1.41 1.68 10.32
N ARG A 350 -1.27 2.31 9.14
CA ARG A 350 -0.01 2.97 8.77
C ARG A 350 -0.15 4.43 8.34
N LEU A 351 -1.12 4.74 7.50
CA LEU A 351 -1.30 6.08 6.92
C LEU A 351 -2.22 6.98 7.75
N LYS A 352 -3.10 6.43 8.60
CA LYS A 352 -4.00 7.20 9.47
C LYS A 352 -3.57 7.24 10.95
N LEU A 353 -2.29 7.01 11.23
CA LEU A 353 -1.76 7.14 12.59
C LEU A 353 -1.80 8.59 13.08
N THR A 354 -2.10 8.81 14.35
CA THR A 354 -2.10 10.14 14.97
C THR A 354 -0.77 10.85 14.74
N GLY A 355 -0.83 12.10 14.25
CA GLY A 355 0.34 12.92 13.96
C GLY A 355 1.09 12.55 12.67
N SER A 356 0.64 11.55 11.91
CA SER A 356 1.23 11.21 10.61
C SER A 356 0.60 12.04 9.51
N TRP A 357 1.42 12.87 8.87
CA TRP A 357 1.04 13.70 7.74
C TRP A 357 1.93 13.35 6.54
N TRP A 358 1.31 13.12 5.39
CA TRP A 358 1.99 12.63 4.20
C TRP A 358 1.95 13.65 3.08
N THR A 359 3.02 13.76 2.30
CA THR A 359 2.84 14.29 0.94
C THR A 359 2.15 13.20 0.10
N VAL A 360 1.49 13.59 -0.98
CA VAL A 360 0.77 12.63 -1.85
C VAL A 360 1.72 11.53 -2.34
N GLU A 361 2.93 11.90 -2.76
CA GLU A 361 3.92 10.97 -3.29
C GLU A 361 4.38 9.98 -2.23
N LYS A 362 4.64 10.46 -1.01
CA LYS A 362 5.07 9.59 0.10
C LYS A 362 3.95 8.68 0.61
N ALA A 363 2.70 9.12 0.49
CA ALA A 363 1.55 8.28 0.79
C ALA A 363 1.43 7.14 -0.23
N ASP A 364 1.54 7.45 -1.52
CA ASP A 364 1.47 6.45 -2.61
C ASP A 364 2.63 5.44 -2.53
N ASP A 365 3.86 5.92 -2.33
CA ASP A 365 5.03 5.06 -2.14
C ASP A 365 4.84 4.11 -0.96
N MET A 366 4.37 4.64 0.19
CA MET A 366 4.13 3.84 1.39
C MET A 366 3.00 2.82 1.16
N LEU A 367 1.94 3.20 0.45
CA LEU A 367 0.82 2.33 0.16
C LEU A 367 1.26 1.15 -0.73
N ALA A 368 2.07 1.41 -1.76
CA ALA A 368 2.66 0.36 -2.58
C ALA A 368 3.53 -0.62 -1.75
N LEU A 369 4.29 -0.10 -0.77
CA LEU A 369 5.04 -0.95 0.17
C LEU A 369 4.12 -1.81 1.05
N ARG A 370 2.98 -1.26 1.51
CA ARG A 370 1.96 -2.02 2.25
C ARG A 370 1.37 -3.13 1.38
N ILE A 371 1.04 -2.83 0.13
CA ILE A 371 0.49 -3.81 -0.82
C ILE A 371 1.46 -4.94 -1.11
N LEU A 372 2.73 -4.61 -1.34
CA LEU A 372 3.79 -5.60 -1.52
C LEU A 372 3.87 -6.60 -0.35
N ARG A 373 3.65 -6.12 0.88
CA ARG A 373 3.63 -6.98 2.07
C ARG A 373 2.43 -7.91 2.09
N VAL A 374 1.22 -7.39 1.89
CA VAL A 374 -0.02 -8.18 2.00
C VAL A 374 -0.21 -9.16 0.84
N ASN A 375 0.32 -8.84 -0.34
CA ASN A 375 0.32 -9.75 -1.49
C ASN A 375 1.41 -10.85 -1.42
N ASN A 376 2.27 -10.82 -0.38
CA ASN A 376 3.41 -11.73 -0.18
C ASN A 376 4.56 -11.56 -1.19
N ASP A 377 4.71 -10.37 -1.77
CA ASP A 377 5.74 -10.06 -2.78
C ASP A 377 7.09 -9.62 -2.15
N TRP A 378 7.20 -9.66 -0.81
CA TRP A 378 8.38 -9.22 -0.04
C TRP A 378 9.67 -9.94 -0.44
N GLN A 379 9.64 -11.27 -0.57
CA GLN A 379 10.85 -12.05 -0.88
C GLN A 379 11.31 -11.75 -2.31
N SER A 380 10.39 -11.76 -3.28
CA SER A 380 10.67 -11.45 -4.68
C SER A 380 11.30 -10.07 -4.84
N TYR A 381 10.76 -9.07 -4.12
CA TYR A 381 11.34 -7.73 -4.10
C TYR A 381 12.80 -7.72 -3.64
N TRP A 382 13.09 -8.31 -2.47
CA TRP A 382 14.45 -8.30 -1.93
C TRP A 382 15.42 -9.12 -2.78
N PHE A 383 14.96 -10.24 -3.34
CA PHE A 383 15.75 -11.04 -4.27
C PHE A 383 16.17 -10.20 -5.49
N ASN A 384 15.21 -9.58 -6.18
CA ASN A 384 15.50 -8.74 -7.35
C ASN A 384 16.39 -7.54 -6.99
N TYR A 385 16.10 -6.88 -5.86
CA TYR A 385 16.90 -5.75 -5.39
C TYR A 385 18.36 -6.13 -5.08
N TYR A 386 18.60 -7.33 -4.52
CA TYR A 386 19.96 -7.81 -4.27
C TYR A 386 20.70 -8.16 -5.56
N GLN A 387 20.00 -8.73 -6.55
CA GLN A 387 20.59 -9.01 -7.86
C GLN A 387 21.00 -7.73 -8.57
N GLU A 388 20.12 -6.73 -8.65
CA GLU A 388 20.43 -5.43 -9.27
C GLU A 388 21.64 -4.75 -8.63
N LYS A 389 21.76 -4.83 -7.29
CA LYS A 389 22.90 -4.27 -6.56
C LYS A 389 24.19 -5.04 -6.78
N SER A 390 24.10 -6.35 -7.04
CA SER A 390 25.25 -7.22 -7.33
C SER A 390 25.70 -7.12 -8.80
N SER A 391 24.78 -6.86 -9.74
CA SER A 391 25.11 -6.66 -11.16
C SER A 391 25.67 -5.27 -11.45
N SER A 392 25.13 -4.22 -10.81
CA SER A 392 25.71 -2.86 -10.84
C SER A 392 27.14 -2.82 -10.30
N ALA A 393 27.49 -3.84 -9.54
CA ALA A 393 28.73 -4.05 -8.83
C ALA A 393 29.79 -4.79 -9.65
N GLN A 394 29.39 -5.53 -10.68
CA GLN A 394 30.30 -6.19 -11.64
C GLN A 394 30.54 -5.34 -12.89
N ALA A 395 29.73 -4.31 -13.11
CA ALA A 395 29.78 -3.43 -14.29
C ALA A 395 30.68 -2.18 -14.13
N VAL A 396 31.36 -2.03 -12.98
CA VAL A 396 32.33 -0.96 -12.66
C VAL A 396 33.65 -1.59 -12.25
#